data_AF-A0A7Y5LAH7-F1
#
_entry.id   AF-A0A7Y5LAH7-F1
#
_cell.length_a   1.000
_cell.length_b   1.000
_cell.length_c   1.000
_cell.angle_alpha   90.00
_cell.angle_beta   90.00
_cell.angle_gamma   90.00
#
_symmetry.space_group_name_H-M   'P 1'
#
loop_
_entity.id
_entity.type
_entity.pdbx_description
1 polymer ?
#
loop_
_entity_poly.entity_id
_entity_poly.type
_entity_poly.pdbx_seq_one_letter_code
_entity_poly.pdbx_strand_id
1 'polypeptide(L)'
;MPHLGLNSDVQAGGHRFHVQTSHSASNGKIISHIFDHGRIVAQRDVPVSGDAEDAQLSKKLHAVHQDMVAEMELLFHISEKVREVKHPLSCLKLGQLFLEKNLLDDAIAALELALTLNMDSPDAYNHLGNAYLRRGDYAKSEEVLRAGLARAPKYADTYCQLSAAYLEQEKFFEAIQACETALQINPKFLRAHLQLALTLLTSIVVKAPQSQPLPAQVKRIQEQLGKLTHAMPPSKDTSHIFKCAEHLTRNEFSRALAELQALRDEMQAEVLTNSENEFYLKFMYGGKGRDDAFVQRYTDNLREAISDYPDYADLHNHLGIAYLIQCRN
;
A
#
# COMPACT_ATOMS: atom_id res chain seq x y z
N MET A 1 28.51 19.95 15.91
CA MET A 1 27.62 20.15 14.74
C MET A 1 26.22 20.35 15.29
N PRO A 2 25.61 21.55 15.22
CA PRO A 2 24.23 21.73 15.67
C PRO A 2 23.35 20.78 14.85
N HIS A 3 22.40 20.11 15.51
CA HIS A 3 21.44 19.23 14.87
C HIS A 3 20.67 20.03 13.80
N LEU A 4 21.03 19.88 12.52
CA LEU A 4 20.27 20.42 11.38
C LEU A 4 18.98 19.59 11.26
N GLY A 5 17.99 19.92 12.09
CA GLY A 5 16.63 19.42 12.01
C GLY A 5 15.69 20.58 11.68
N LEU A 6 14.85 20.41 10.66
CA LEU A 6 13.77 21.34 10.34
C LEU A 6 12.44 20.74 10.79
N ASN A 7 11.57 21.59 11.33
CA ASN A 7 10.24 21.22 11.79
C ASN A 7 9.23 22.26 11.30
N SER A 8 8.10 21.79 10.77
CA SER A 8 6.98 22.65 10.35
C SER A 8 5.64 21.97 10.68
N ASP A 9 4.62 22.78 10.95
CA ASP A 9 3.24 22.32 11.05
C ASP A 9 2.47 22.68 9.78
N VAL A 10 1.71 21.76 9.22
CA VAL A 10 0.83 21.97 8.06
C VAL A 10 -0.61 21.74 8.47
N GLN A 11 -1.48 22.73 8.27
CA GLN A 11 -2.92 22.60 8.50
C GLN A 11 -3.63 22.39 7.17
N ALA A 12 -4.17 21.20 6.95
CA ALA A 12 -4.81 20.83 5.70
C ALA A 12 -5.86 19.74 5.91
N GLY A 13 -7.00 19.82 5.24
CA GLY A 13 -8.05 18.78 5.31
C GLY A 13 -8.68 18.57 6.69
N GLY A 14 -8.50 19.49 7.64
CA GLY A 14 -8.90 19.31 9.04
C GLY A 14 -7.84 18.60 9.90
N HIS A 15 -6.69 18.23 9.33
CA HIS A 15 -5.55 17.67 10.03
C HIS A 15 -4.53 18.75 10.41
N ARG A 16 -3.67 18.41 11.39
CA ARG A 16 -2.47 19.15 11.72
C ARG A 16 -1.27 18.23 11.57
N PHE A 17 -0.66 18.24 10.40
CA PHE A 17 0.52 17.45 10.12
C PHE A 17 1.76 18.09 10.71
N HIS A 18 2.67 17.27 11.20
CA HIS A 18 3.98 17.70 11.67
C HIS A 18 5.06 17.13 10.75
N VAL A 19 5.81 17.99 10.07
CA VAL A 19 6.89 17.61 9.16
C VAL A 19 8.22 17.76 9.89
N GLN A 20 9.00 16.69 9.96
CA GLN A 20 10.35 16.70 10.53
C GLN A 20 11.35 16.23 9.49
N THR A 21 12.41 16.99 9.26
CA THR A 21 13.49 16.63 8.33
C THR A 21 14.83 16.77 9.01
N SER A 22 15.65 15.72 8.94
CA SER A 22 16.98 15.71 9.57
C SER A 22 18.00 14.98 8.70
N HIS A 23 19.28 15.26 8.94
CA HIS A 23 20.38 14.52 8.32
C HIS A 23 20.88 13.42 9.27
N SER A 24 20.86 12.17 8.81
CA SER A 24 21.48 11.02 9.47
C SER A 24 22.88 10.77 8.90
N ALA A 25 23.90 11.24 9.63
CA ALA A 25 25.30 11.08 9.24
C ALA A 25 25.76 9.61 9.21
N SER A 26 25.21 8.75 10.08
CA SER A 26 25.53 7.32 10.11
C SER A 26 25.01 6.59 8.87
N ASN A 27 23.90 7.07 8.29
CA ASN A 27 23.23 6.43 7.17
C ASN A 27 23.49 7.16 5.84
N GLY A 28 24.19 8.30 5.86
CA GLY A 28 24.45 9.14 4.68
C GLY A 28 23.17 9.63 4.00
N LYS A 29 22.13 9.98 4.77
CA LYS A 29 20.79 10.29 4.25
C LYS A 29 20.17 11.52 4.91
N ILE A 30 19.42 12.30 4.14
CA ILE A 30 18.37 13.17 4.68
C ILE A 30 17.11 12.33 4.82
N ILE A 31 16.51 12.33 6.00
CA ILE A 31 15.28 11.61 6.30
C ILE A 31 14.23 12.65 6.66
N SER A 32 13.08 12.56 5.99
CA SER A 32 11.92 13.39 6.29
C SER A 32 10.71 12.53 6.63
N HIS A 33 10.02 12.86 7.71
CA HIS A 33 8.77 12.24 8.13
C HIS A 33 7.66 13.26 8.18
N ILE A 34 6.45 12.82 7.81
CA ILE A 34 5.22 13.55 8.08
C ILE A 34 4.42 12.73 9.08
N PHE A 35 4.06 13.38 10.18
CA PHE A 35 3.25 12.79 11.22
C PHE A 35 1.84 13.35 11.20
N ASP A 36 0.87 12.48 11.42
CA ASP A 36 -0.51 12.83 11.77
C ASP A 36 -0.88 12.14 13.07
N HIS A 37 -1.25 12.91 14.10
CA HIS A 37 -1.56 12.38 15.44
C HIS A 37 -0.50 11.41 16.00
N GLY A 38 0.78 11.67 15.72
CA GLY A 38 1.92 10.85 16.17
C GLY A 38 2.20 9.60 15.33
N ARG A 39 1.44 9.35 14.25
CA ARG A 39 1.68 8.25 13.30
C ARG A 39 2.37 8.79 12.05
N ILE A 40 3.32 8.05 11.50
CA ILE A 40 3.95 8.39 10.23
C ILE A 40 2.95 8.13 9.10
N VAL A 41 2.66 9.16 8.30
CA VAL A 41 1.80 9.09 7.11
C VAL A 41 2.58 9.22 5.80
N ALA A 42 3.81 9.74 5.87
CA ALA A 42 4.75 9.75 4.76
C ALA A 42 6.20 9.77 5.27
N GLN A 43 7.08 9.10 4.53
CA GLN A 43 8.53 9.12 4.76
C GLN A 43 9.26 9.33 3.43
N ARG A 44 10.35 10.09 3.46
CA ARG A 44 11.27 10.26 2.33
C ARG A 44 12.71 10.17 2.80
N ASP A 45 13.44 9.23 2.21
CA ASP A 45 14.87 9.06 2.40
C ASP A 45 15.60 9.54 1.16
N VAL A 46 16.51 10.51 1.30
CA VAL A 46 17.31 11.03 0.19
C VAL A 46 18.79 10.82 0.50
N PRO A 47 19.53 10.02 -0.29
CA PRO A 47 20.96 9.81 -0.08
C PRO A 47 21.73 11.13 -0.28
N VAL A 48 22.77 11.29 0.52
CA VAL A 48 23.70 12.42 0.50
C VAL A 48 25.11 11.85 0.33
N SER A 49 25.88 12.45 -0.57
CA SER A 49 27.29 12.09 -0.74
C SER A 49 28.08 12.44 0.53
N GLY A 50 28.98 11.56 0.95
CA GLY A 50 29.75 11.73 2.20
C GLY A 50 30.72 12.92 2.18
N ASP A 51 31.00 13.46 1.00
CA ASP A 51 31.86 14.62 0.74
C ASP A 51 31.06 15.91 0.46
N ALA A 52 29.73 15.89 0.60
CA ALA A 52 28.91 17.07 0.36
C ALA A 52 29.25 18.20 1.34
N GLU A 53 29.54 19.40 0.82
CA GLU A 53 29.80 20.59 1.64
C GLU A 53 28.58 20.95 2.50
N ASP A 54 28.82 21.49 3.70
CA ASP A 54 27.77 21.86 4.67
C ASP A 54 26.69 22.77 4.06
N ALA A 55 27.08 23.70 3.17
CA ALA A 55 26.14 24.59 2.49
C ALA A 55 25.23 23.83 1.50
N GLN A 56 25.77 22.86 0.77
CA GLN A 56 25.02 22.04 -0.17
C GLN A 56 24.08 21.08 0.57
N LEU A 57 24.55 20.49 1.67
CA LEU A 57 23.75 19.67 2.55
C LEU A 57 22.58 20.47 3.13
N SER A 58 22.86 21.66 3.70
CA SER A 58 21.82 22.54 4.24
C SER A 58 20.77 22.90 3.19
N LYS A 59 21.19 23.27 1.97
CA LYS A 59 20.27 23.58 0.87
C LYS A 59 19.40 22.37 0.49
N LYS A 60 20.00 21.17 0.37
CA LYS A 60 19.27 19.94 0.04
C LYS A 60 18.28 19.57 1.15
N LEU A 61 18.66 19.74 2.41
CA LEU A 61 17.81 19.49 3.57
C LEU A 61 16.59 20.43 3.59
N HIS A 62 16.79 21.72 3.33
CA HIS A 62 15.69 22.68 3.21
C HIS A 62 14.77 22.36 2.02
N ALA A 63 15.33 21.99 0.86
CA ALA A 63 14.54 21.59 -0.30
C ALA A 63 13.65 20.38 0.01
N VAL A 64 14.22 19.31 0.58
CA VAL A 64 13.43 18.12 0.97
C VAL A 64 12.33 18.48 1.96
N HIS A 65 12.63 19.33 2.95
CA HIS A 65 11.63 19.75 3.92
C HIS A 65 10.47 20.52 3.28
N GLN A 66 10.78 21.50 2.43
CA GLN A 66 9.77 22.31 1.74
C GLN A 66 8.94 21.47 0.76
N ASP A 67 9.55 20.50 0.07
CA ASP A 67 8.83 19.58 -0.81
C ASP A 67 7.81 18.75 -0.03
N MET A 68 8.18 18.20 1.13
CA MET A 68 7.29 17.40 1.97
C MET A 68 6.11 18.23 2.52
N VAL A 69 6.38 19.49 2.89
CA VAL A 69 5.32 20.45 3.28
C VAL A 69 4.36 20.71 2.12
N ALA A 70 4.89 21.10 0.96
CA ALA A 70 4.11 21.44 -0.22
C ALA A 70 3.29 20.25 -0.74
N GLU A 71 3.78 19.02 -0.61
CA GLU A 71 3.06 17.81 -1.01
C GLU A 71 1.80 17.57 -0.20
N MET A 72 1.81 17.81 1.12
CA MET A 72 0.60 17.66 1.94
C MET A 72 -0.41 18.76 1.64
N GLU A 73 0.04 20.00 1.49
CA GLU A 73 -0.84 21.11 1.08
C GLU A 73 -1.50 20.82 -0.28
N LEU A 74 -0.70 20.36 -1.25
CA LEU A 74 -1.19 20.03 -2.58
C LEU A 74 -2.16 18.84 -2.57
N LEU A 75 -1.90 17.80 -1.76
CA LEU A 75 -2.79 16.65 -1.64
C LEU A 75 -4.21 17.07 -1.23
N PHE A 76 -4.32 17.94 -0.22
CA PHE A 76 -5.63 18.37 0.27
C PHE A 76 -6.28 19.44 -0.61
N HIS A 77 -5.50 20.30 -1.25
CA HIS A 77 -6.02 21.17 -2.32
C HIS A 77 -6.62 20.36 -3.49
N ILE A 78 -5.95 19.28 -3.90
CA ILE A 78 -6.49 18.36 -4.90
C ILE A 78 -7.73 17.65 -4.36
N SER A 79 -7.71 17.21 -3.10
CA SER A 79 -8.85 16.55 -2.45
C SER A 79 -10.11 17.42 -2.51
N GLU A 80 -9.99 18.71 -2.19
CA GLU A 80 -11.11 19.67 -2.26
C GLU A 80 -11.66 19.78 -3.69
N LYS A 81 -10.80 19.98 -4.69
CA LYS A 81 -11.24 20.05 -6.10
C LYS A 81 -11.89 18.76 -6.59
N VAL A 82 -11.40 17.60 -6.17
CA VAL A 82 -12.01 16.31 -6.52
C VAL A 82 -13.42 16.20 -5.91
N ARG A 83 -13.60 16.66 -4.66
CA ARG A 83 -14.92 16.70 -3.99
C ARG A 83 -15.89 17.68 -4.65
N GLU A 84 -15.39 18.75 -5.26
CA GLU A 84 -16.19 19.71 -6.03
C GLU A 84 -16.62 19.13 -7.40
N VAL A 85 -15.65 18.58 -8.15
CA VAL A 85 -15.88 18.06 -9.52
C VAL A 85 -16.68 16.76 -9.51
N LYS A 86 -16.53 15.93 -8.46
CA LYS A 86 -17.27 14.68 -8.27
C LYS A 86 -17.18 13.73 -9.47
N HIS A 87 -15.97 13.53 -9.98
CA HIS A 87 -15.71 12.55 -11.03
C HIS A 87 -15.39 11.17 -10.42
N PRO A 88 -16.11 10.08 -10.75
CA PRO A 88 -16.00 8.80 -10.06
C PRO A 88 -14.57 8.24 -10.01
N LEU A 89 -13.87 8.27 -11.14
CA LEU A 89 -12.48 7.77 -11.22
C LEU A 89 -11.53 8.62 -10.36
N SER A 90 -11.74 9.93 -10.30
CA SER A 90 -10.89 10.82 -9.51
C SER A 90 -11.10 10.59 -8.02
N CYS A 91 -12.35 10.35 -7.59
CA CYS A 91 -12.67 9.96 -6.22
C CYS A 91 -12.04 8.61 -5.85
N LEU A 92 -12.11 7.62 -6.74
CA LEU A 92 -11.46 6.31 -6.55
C LEU A 92 -9.94 6.46 -6.38
N LYS A 93 -9.28 7.17 -7.30
CA LYS A 93 -7.82 7.39 -7.26
C LYS A 93 -7.38 8.18 -6.02
N LEU A 94 -8.18 9.17 -5.61
CA LEU A 94 -7.92 9.92 -4.39
C LEU A 94 -8.05 9.03 -3.15
N GLY A 95 -9.06 8.16 -3.10
CA GLY A 95 -9.22 7.18 -2.03
C GLY A 95 -8.05 6.20 -1.93
N GLN A 96 -7.56 5.72 -3.06
CA GLN A 96 -6.35 4.88 -3.12
C GLN A 96 -5.11 5.64 -2.61
N LEU A 97 -4.91 6.89 -3.04
CA LEU A 97 -3.78 7.71 -2.58
C LEU A 97 -3.84 7.99 -1.06
N PHE A 98 -5.04 8.20 -0.50
CA PHE A 98 -5.20 8.34 0.94
C PHE A 98 -4.93 7.03 1.70
N LEU A 99 -5.32 5.87 1.14
CA LEU A 99 -4.94 4.56 1.69
C LEU A 99 -3.42 4.39 1.72
N GLU A 100 -2.73 4.75 0.64
CA GLU A 100 -1.27 4.70 0.58
C GLU A 100 -0.66 5.52 1.72
N LYS A 101 -1.16 6.74 1.95
CA LYS A 101 -0.71 7.63 3.03
C LYS A 101 -1.25 7.27 4.43
N ASN A 102 -1.98 6.16 4.56
CA ASN A 102 -2.63 5.72 5.80
C ASN A 102 -3.62 6.75 6.40
N LEU A 103 -4.15 7.65 5.57
CA LEU A 103 -5.20 8.62 5.91
C LEU A 103 -6.56 7.94 5.74
N LEU A 104 -6.89 7.04 6.67
CA LEU A 104 -7.97 6.07 6.49
C LEU A 104 -9.36 6.70 6.42
N ASP A 105 -9.62 7.76 7.18
CA ASP A 105 -10.93 8.42 7.17
C ASP A 105 -11.16 9.21 5.88
N ASP A 106 -10.15 9.92 5.38
CA ASP A 106 -10.20 10.58 4.07
C ASP A 106 -10.35 9.56 2.93
N ALA A 107 -9.67 8.42 3.03
CA ALA A 107 -9.80 7.34 2.05
C ALA A 107 -11.24 6.81 2.00
N ILE A 108 -11.84 6.54 3.15
CA ILE A 108 -13.23 6.07 3.25
C ILE A 108 -14.18 7.09 2.64
N ALA A 109 -14.07 8.38 3.00
CA ALA A 109 -14.91 9.43 2.45
C ALA A 109 -14.81 9.54 0.92
N ALA A 110 -13.59 9.46 0.36
CA ALA A 110 -13.38 9.52 -1.08
C ALA A 110 -13.94 8.29 -1.82
N LEU A 111 -13.80 7.10 -1.24
CA LEU A 111 -14.27 5.84 -1.82
C LEU A 111 -15.80 5.69 -1.73
N GLU A 112 -16.42 6.15 -0.63
CA GLU A 112 -17.88 6.23 -0.50
C GLU A 112 -18.47 7.20 -1.53
N LEU A 113 -17.81 8.35 -1.76
CA LEU A 113 -18.19 9.26 -2.84
C LEU A 113 -18.04 8.60 -4.21
N ALA A 114 -16.96 7.85 -4.45
CA ALA A 114 -16.76 7.12 -5.70
C ALA A 114 -17.90 6.12 -5.97
N LEU A 115 -18.32 5.36 -4.94
CA LEU A 115 -19.44 4.41 -5.03
C LEU A 115 -20.81 5.09 -5.17
N THR A 116 -20.99 6.26 -4.56
CA THR A 116 -22.19 7.08 -4.75
C THR A 116 -22.33 7.53 -6.21
N LEU A 117 -21.21 7.85 -6.86
CA LEU A 117 -21.17 8.30 -8.25
C LEU A 117 -21.18 7.15 -9.26
N ASN A 118 -20.59 6.01 -8.91
CA ASN A 118 -20.58 4.79 -9.71
C ASN A 118 -20.61 3.54 -8.82
N MET A 119 -21.81 2.98 -8.64
CA MET A 119 -22.04 1.81 -7.78
C MET A 119 -21.57 0.48 -8.38
N ASP A 120 -21.09 0.46 -9.63
CA ASP A 120 -20.65 -0.73 -10.35
C ASP A 120 -19.12 -0.81 -10.45
N SER A 121 -18.38 -0.15 -9.57
CA SER A 121 -16.91 -0.20 -9.51
C SER A 121 -16.42 -1.26 -8.50
N PRO A 122 -15.91 -2.43 -8.95
CA PRO A 122 -15.39 -3.46 -8.04
C PRO A 122 -14.16 -2.97 -7.27
N ASP A 123 -13.34 -2.13 -7.92
CA ASP A 123 -12.17 -1.50 -7.30
C ASP A 123 -12.56 -0.63 -6.11
N ALA A 124 -13.60 0.19 -6.26
CA ALA A 124 -14.05 1.06 -5.17
C ALA A 124 -14.52 0.26 -3.95
N TYR A 125 -15.29 -0.83 -4.13
CA TYR A 125 -15.63 -1.73 -3.02
C TYR A 125 -14.40 -2.40 -2.40
N ASN A 126 -13.47 -2.88 -3.23
CA ASN A 126 -12.25 -3.54 -2.76
C ASN A 126 -11.38 -2.61 -1.90
N HIS A 127 -11.17 -1.37 -2.36
CA HIS A 127 -10.42 -0.37 -1.62
C HIS A 127 -11.17 0.14 -0.39
N LEU A 128 -12.49 0.31 -0.46
CA LEU A 128 -13.28 0.73 0.70
C LEU A 128 -13.25 -0.33 1.80
N GLY A 129 -13.38 -1.60 1.41
CA GLY A 129 -13.22 -2.73 2.33
C GLY A 129 -11.84 -2.77 2.98
N ASN A 130 -10.76 -2.53 2.21
CA ASN A 130 -9.40 -2.42 2.75
C ASN A 130 -9.26 -1.25 3.73
N ALA A 131 -9.85 -0.09 3.43
CA ALA A 131 -9.81 1.07 4.31
C ALA A 131 -10.50 0.78 5.66
N TYR A 132 -11.69 0.16 5.63
CA TYR A 132 -12.37 -0.30 6.84
C TYR A 132 -11.55 -1.34 7.61
N LEU A 133 -10.90 -2.28 6.90
CA LEU A 133 -10.05 -3.30 7.51
C LEU A 133 -8.86 -2.68 8.25
N ARG A 134 -8.13 -1.76 7.62
CA ARG A 134 -6.99 -1.06 8.22
C ARG A 134 -7.40 -0.13 9.37
N ARG A 135 -8.65 0.35 9.37
CA ARG A 135 -9.21 1.15 10.46
C ARG A 135 -9.63 0.30 11.66
N GLY A 136 -9.76 -1.03 11.48
CA GLY A 136 -10.23 -1.98 12.50
C GLY A 136 -11.73 -2.25 12.47
N ASP A 137 -12.47 -1.69 11.50
CA ASP A 137 -13.91 -1.87 11.34
C ASP A 137 -14.23 -3.12 10.51
N TYR A 138 -13.87 -4.30 11.02
CA TYR A 138 -13.91 -5.56 10.25
C TYR A 138 -15.32 -5.94 9.76
N ALA A 139 -16.35 -5.64 10.56
CA ALA A 139 -17.74 -5.90 10.18
C ALA A 139 -18.20 -5.05 8.97
N LYS A 140 -17.81 -3.77 8.93
CA LYS A 140 -18.08 -2.89 7.78
C LYS A 140 -17.28 -3.31 6.56
N SER A 141 -16.02 -3.73 6.77
CA SER A 141 -15.18 -4.29 5.70
C SER A 141 -15.87 -5.50 5.05
N GLU A 142 -16.35 -6.45 5.85
CA GLU A 142 -17.11 -7.62 5.36
C GLU A 142 -18.34 -7.20 4.56
N GLU A 143 -19.16 -6.29 5.08
CA GLU A 143 -20.38 -5.81 4.41
C GLU A 143 -20.07 -5.22 3.02
N VAL A 144 -19.11 -4.29 2.95
CA VAL A 144 -18.72 -3.61 1.71
C VAL A 144 -18.13 -4.59 0.70
N LEU A 145 -17.26 -5.50 1.14
CA LEU A 145 -16.63 -6.47 0.25
C LEU A 145 -17.66 -7.47 -0.31
N ARG A 146 -18.63 -7.90 0.50
CA ARG A 146 -19.73 -8.74 0.02
C ARG A 146 -20.63 -8.01 -0.98
N ALA A 147 -20.90 -6.72 -0.76
CA ALA A 147 -21.61 -5.90 -1.74
C ALA A 147 -20.83 -5.80 -3.06
N GLY A 148 -19.51 -5.62 -3.01
CA GLY A 148 -18.64 -5.63 -4.19
C GLY A 148 -18.67 -6.97 -4.94
N LEU A 149 -18.60 -8.10 -4.22
CA LEU A 149 -18.68 -9.43 -4.82
C LEU A 149 -20.05 -9.74 -5.45
N ALA A 150 -21.13 -9.14 -4.95
CA ALA A 150 -22.44 -9.24 -5.60
C ALA A 150 -22.46 -8.57 -6.99
N ARG A 151 -21.61 -7.56 -7.22
CA ARG A 151 -21.43 -6.89 -8.52
C ARG A 151 -20.40 -7.57 -9.41
N ALA A 152 -19.29 -8.04 -8.82
CA ALA A 152 -18.21 -8.72 -9.52
C ALA A 152 -17.82 -10.04 -8.83
N PRO A 153 -18.55 -11.14 -9.06
CA PRO A 153 -18.36 -12.41 -8.36
C PRO A 153 -17.02 -13.12 -8.63
N LYS A 154 -16.26 -12.65 -9.64
CA LYS A 154 -14.97 -13.21 -10.05
C LYS A 154 -13.79 -12.28 -9.73
N TYR A 155 -13.95 -11.35 -8.78
CA TYR A 155 -12.86 -10.43 -8.42
C TYR A 155 -12.00 -11.01 -7.29
N ALA A 156 -10.87 -11.62 -7.66
CA ALA A 156 -9.99 -12.36 -6.74
C ALA A 156 -9.47 -11.49 -5.58
N ASP A 157 -9.11 -10.24 -5.86
CA ASP A 157 -8.66 -9.26 -4.87
C ASP A 157 -9.66 -9.07 -3.73
N THR A 158 -10.95 -8.97 -4.06
CA THR A 158 -12.02 -8.78 -3.07
C THR A 158 -12.21 -9.99 -2.18
N TYR A 159 -12.09 -11.23 -2.71
CA TYR A 159 -12.09 -12.43 -1.88
C TYR A 159 -10.87 -12.48 -0.94
N CYS A 160 -9.70 -12.03 -1.39
CA CYS A 160 -8.51 -11.95 -0.54
C CYS A 160 -8.64 -10.88 0.56
N GLN A 161 -9.31 -9.75 0.29
CA GLN A 161 -9.61 -8.77 1.35
C GLN A 161 -10.68 -9.30 2.31
N LEU A 162 -11.67 -10.02 1.79
CA LEU A 162 -12.74 -10.60 2.61
C LEU A 162 -12.19 -11.68 3.55
N SER A 163 -11.22 -12.49 3.11
CA SER A 163 -10.55 -13.45 3.98
C SER A 163 -9.75 -12.77 5.08
N ALA A 164 -9.11 -11.63 4.82
CA ALA A 164 -8.46 -10.83 5.85
C ALA A 164 -9.48 -10.28 6.86
N ALA A 165 -10.62 -9.76 6.40
CA ALA A 165 -11.69 -9.28 7.29
C ALA A 165 -12.27 -10.42 8.16
N TYR A 166 -12.42 -11.62 7.61
CA TYR A 166 -12.85 -12.79 8.36
C TYR A 166 -11.80 -13.28 9.36
N LEU A 167 -10.51 -13.23 9.01
CA LEU A 167 -9.42 -13.61 9.91
C LEU A 167 -9.40 -12.73 11.17
N GLU A 168 -9.52 -11.41 11.00
CA GLU A 168 -9.56 -10.45 12.10
C GLU A 168 -10.82 -10.61 13.00
N GLN A 169 -11.88 -11.21 12.46
CA GLN A 169 -13.08 -11.60 13.19
C GLN A 169 -13.00 -13.04 13.76
N GLU A 170 -11.86 -13.71 13.65
CA GLU A 170 -11.65 -15.12 14.01
C GLU A 170 -12.60 -16.13 13.31
N LYS A 171 -13.22 -15.71 12.19
CA LYS A 171 -14.06 -16.54 11.30
C LYS A 171 -13.16 -17.37 10.36
N PHE A 172 -12.37 -18.27 10.95
CA PHE A 172 -11.29 -18.97 10.23
C PHE A 172 -11.77 -19.84 9.06
N PHE A 173 -12.96 -20.44 9.17
CA PHE A 173 -13.48 -21.30 8.10
C PHE A 173 -13.83 -20.48 6.86
N GLU A 174 -14.55 -19.38 7.07
CA GLU A 174 -14.94 -18.42 6.04
C GLU A 174 -13.71 -17.75 5.42
N ALA A 175 -12.70 -17.42 6.23
CA ALA A 175 -11.42 -16.89 5.76
C ALA A 175 -10.70 -17.87 4.81
N ILE A 176 -10.62 -19.16 5.18
CA ILE A 176 -10.02 -20.20 4.32
C ILE A 176 -10.79 -20.33 3.01
N GLN A 177 -12.13 -20.40 3.04
CA GLN A 177 -12.95 -20.51 1.83
C GLN A 177 -12.80 -19.32 0.90
N ALA A 178 -12.72 -18.10 1.44
CA ALA A 178 -12.50 -16.90 0.66
C ALA A 178 -11.11 -16.91 0.00
N CYS A 179 -10.05 -17.31 0.72
CA CYS A 179 -8.73 -17.50 0.11
C CYS A 179 -8.72 -18.56 -1.00
N GLU A 180 -9.38 -19.71 -0.77
CA GLU A 180 -9.48 -20.77 -1.77
C GLU A 180 -10.22 -20.30 -3.03
N THR A 181 -11.29 -19.50 -2.85
CA THR A 181 -12.03 -18.92 -3.98
C THR A 181 -11.15 -17.93 -4.76
N ALA A 182 -10.39 -17.07 -4.07
CA ALA A 182 -9.43 -16.18 -4.72
C ALA A 182 -8.40 -16.96 -5.54
N LEU A 183 -7.89 -18.07 -5.00
CA LEU A 183 -6.91 -18.95 -5.67
C LEU A 183 -7.51 -19.81 -6.79
N GLN A 184 -8.81 -20.12 -6.75
CA GLN A 184 -9.51 -20.74 -7.88
C GLN A 184 -9.62 -19.78 -9.07
N ILE A 185 -9.86 -18.49 -8.79
CA ILE A 185 -9.95 -17.44 -9.82
C ILE A 185 -8.56 -17.11 -10.36
N ASN A 186 -7.58 -16.93 -9.47
CA ASN A 186 -6.19 -16.64 -9.82
C ASN A 186 -5.22 -17.54 -9.03
N PRO A 187 -4.81 -18.69 -9.61
CA PRO A 187 -3.90 -19.64 -8.95
C PRO A 187 -2.49 -19.14 -8.69
N LYS A 188 -2.09 -17.99 -9.24
CA LYS A 188 -0.78 -17.36 -9.01
C LYS A 188 -0.87 -16.15 -8.08
N PHE A 189 -2.01 -15.95 -7.43
CA PHE A 189 -2.23 -14.78 -6.60
C PHE A 189 -1.45 -14.86 -5.29
N LEU A 190 -0.26 -14.26 -5.30
CA LEU A 190 0.70 -14.29 -4.19
C LEU A 190 0.09 -13.85 -2.86
N ARG A 191 -0.70 -12.76 -2.85
CA ARG A 191 -1.35 -12.26 -1.63
C ARG A 191 -2.36 -13.27 -1.05
N ALA A 192 -3.09 -14.01 -1.89
CA ALA A 192 -4.02 -15.03 -1.42
C ALA A 192 -3.31 -16.28 -0.86
N HIS A 193 -2.17 -16.68 -1.43
CA HIS A 193 -1.34 -17.75 -0.85
C HIS A 193 -0.82 -17.37 0.54
N LEU A 194 -0.32 -16.15 0.71
CA LEU A 194 0.14 -15.64 2.01
C LEU A 194 -1.02 -15.55 3.00
N GLN A 195 -2.16 -15.01 2.58
CA GLN A 195 -3.33 -14.87 3.44
C GLN A 195 -3.89 -16.24 3.88
N LEU A 196 -3.85 -17.25 3.01
CA LEU A 196 -4.23 -18.62 3.38
C LEU A 196 -3.27 -19.22 4.41
N ALA A 197 -1.96 -19.07 4.20
CA ALA A 197 -0.94 -19.56 5.15
C ALA A 197 -1.11 -18.89 6.52
N LEU A 198 -1.27 -17.57 6.56
CA LEU A 198 -1.56 -16.79 7.76
C LEU A 198 -2.83 -17.28 8.45
N THR A 199 -3.93 -17.43 7.72
CA THR A 199 -5.22 -17.87 8.28
C THR A 199 -5.12 -19.25 8.93
N LEU A 200 -4.48 -20.21 8.26
CA LEU A 200 -4.26 -21.55 8.79
C LEU A 200 -3.42 -21.50 10.07
N LEU A 201 -2.33 -20.74 10.05
CA LEU A 201 -1.39 -20.67 11.15
C LEU A 201 -1.96 -19.92 12.36
N THR A 202 -2.65 -18.80 12.16
CA THR A 202 -3.40 -18.11 13.21
C THR A 202 -4.48 -19.02 13.79
N SER A 203 -5.19 -19.80 12.97
CA SER A 203 -6.20 -20.74 13.48
C SER A 203 -5.58 -21.80 14.41
N ILE A 204 -4.36 -22.27 14.11
CA ILE A 204 -3.61 -23.17 14.99
C ILE A 204 -3.25 -22.45 16.28
N VAL A 205 -2.62 -21.27 16.21
CA VAL A 205 -2.15 -20.53 17.39
C VAL A 205 -3.30 -20.14 18.33
N VAL A 206 -4.43 -19.67 17.79
CA VAL A 206 -5.58 -19.21 18.58
C VAL A 206 -6.36 -20.39 19.16
N LYS A 207 -6.58 -21.46 18.39
CA LYS A 207 -7.40 -22.61 18.85
C LYS A 207 -6.61 -23.67 19.62
N ALA A 208 -5.28 -23.67 19.57
CA ALA A 208 -4.46 -24.70 20.18
C ALA A 208 -3.65 -24.18 21.39
N PRO A 209 -4.21 -24.35 22.60
CA PRO A 209 -3.44 -24.93 23.71
C PRO A 209 -3.78 -26.41 23.93
N GLN A 210 -4.84 -26.95 23.29
CA GLN A 210 -5.42 -28.28 23.59
C GLN A 210 -5.64 -29.20 22.36
N SER A 211 -4.98 -28.95 21.23
CA SER A 211 -5.04 -29.88 20.09
C SER A 211 -3.71 -29.88 19.37
N GLN A 212 -3.11 -31.06 19.23
CA GLN A 212 -1.93 -31.23 18.39
C GLN A 212 -2.25 -30.69 16.99
N PRO A 213 -1.28 -30.00 16.34
CA PRO A 213 -1.45 -29.50 14.97
C PRO A 213 -1.91 -30.64 14.07
N LEU A 214 -3.02 -30.43 13.34
CA LEU A 214 -3.48 -31.41 12.36
C LEU A 214 -2.42 -31.51 11.26
N PRO A 215 -1.79 -32.67 11.01
CA PRO A 215 -0.76 -32.81 9.98
C PRO A 215 -1.19 -32.30 8.60
N ALA A 216 -2.50 -32.33 8.31
CA ALA A 216 -3.10 -31.78 7.11
C ALA A 216 -2.98 -30.25 7.00
N GLN A 217 -3.17 -29.49 8.09
CA GLN A 217 -3.04 -28.03 8.04
C GLN A 217 -1.58 -27.61 7.87
N VAL A 218 -0.65 -28.26 8.56
CA VAL A 218 0.79 -28.01 8.40
C VAL A 218 1.23 -28.27 6.97
N LYS A 219 0.80 -29.38 6.38
CA LYS A 219 1.07 -29.68 4.96
C LYS A 219 0.52 -28.60 4.03
N ARG A 220 -0.72 -28.14 4.25
CA ARG A 220 -1.32 -27.07 3.46
C ARG A 220 -0.54 -25.75 3.57
N ILE A 221 -0.05 -25.41 4.76
CA ILE A 221 0.81 -24.24 4.96
C ILE A 221 2.10 -24.40 4.16
N GLN A 222 2.79 -25.54 4.26
CA GLN A 222 4.01 -25.82 3.51
C GLN A 222 3.79 -25.74 1.98
N GLU A 223 2.64 -26.21 1.48
CA GLU A 223 2.26 -26.05 0.08
C GLU A 223 2.16 -24.57 -0.31
N GLN A 224 1.55 -23.72 0.52
CA GLN A 224 1.47 -22.28 0.26
C GLN A 224 2.84 -21.62 0.30
N LEU A 225 3.69 -21.96 1.28
CA LEU A 225 5.06 -21.44 1.35
C LEU A 225 5.84 -21.78 0.08
N GLY A 226 5.71 -23.02 -0.41
CA GLY A 226 6.29 -23.43 -1.69
C GLY A 226 5.80 -22.55 -2.84
N LYS A 227 4.49 -22.30 -2.95
CA LYS A 227 3.93 -21.41 -3.99
C LYS A 227 4.47 -19.98 -3.88
N LEU A 228 4.59 -19.44 -2.66
CA LEU A 228 5.17 -18.12 -2.42
C LEU A 228 6.62 -18.06 -2.90
N THR A 229 7.47 -19.01 -2.49
CA THR A 229 8.89 -19.05 -2.91
C THR A 229 9.06 -19.05 -4.42
N HIS A 230 8.23 -19.79 -5.16
CA HIS A 230 8.33 -19.87 -6.62
C HIS A 230 7.77 -18.65 -7.36
N ALA A 231 6.81 -17.94 -6.74
CA ALA A 231 6.13 -16.82 -7.37
C ALA A 231 6.72 -15.44 -6.98
N MET A 232 7.53 -15.38 -5.91
CA MET A 232 8.20 -14.16 -5.49
C MET A 232 9.25 -13.72 -6.53
N PRO A 233 9.35 -12.40 -6.84
CA PRO A 233 10.41 -11.88 -7.68
C PRO A 233 11.80 -12.17 -7.06
N PRO A 234 12.84 -12.43 -7.88
CA PRO A 234 14.20 -12.73 -7.37
C PRO A 234 14.81 -11.62 -6.50
N SER A 235 14.34 -10.37 -6.67
CA SER A 235 14.78 -9.21 -5.91
C SER A 235 14.18 -9.12 -4.50
N LYS A 236 13.16 -9.93 -4.18
CA LYS A 236 12.49 -9.88 -2.88
C LYS A 236 13.16 -10.81 -1.89
N ASP A 237 13.24 -10.35 -0.64
CA ASP A 237 13.69 -11.21 0.45
C ASP A 237 12.64 -12.31 0.68
N THR A 238 13.11 -13.55 0.67
CA THR A 238 12.30 -14.75 0.94
C THR A 238 12.70 -15.40 2.27
N SER A 239 13.59 -14.76 3.05
CA SER A 239 14.12 -15.27 4.32
C SER A 239 13.00 -15.61 5.31
N HIS A 240 11.97 -14.76 5.40
CA HIS A 240 10.79 -15.00 6.22
C HIS A 240 10.04 -16.30 5.85
N ILE A 241 9.96 -16.65 4.57
CA ILE A 241 9.32 -17.90 4.11
C ILE A 241 10.11 -19.11 4.61
N PHE A 242 11.44 -19.08 4.52
CA PHE A 242 12.31 -20.17 4.97
C PHE A 242 12.31 -20.33 6.50
N LYS A 243 12.40 -19.21 7.24
CA LYS A 243 12.32 -19.23 8.71
C LYS A 243 10.96 -19.74 9.19
N CYS A 244 9.86 -19.32 8.54
CA CYS A 244 8.54 -19.88 8.82
C CYS A 244 8.53 -21.40 8.64
N ALA A 245 9.08 -21.93 7.54
CA ALA A 245 9.14 -23.36 7.29
C ALA A 245 9.96 -24.11 8.35
N GLU A 246 11.10 -23.55 8.77
CA GLU A 246 11.94 -24.10 9.85
C GLU A 246 11.15 -24.19 11.17
N HIS A 247 10.49 -23.10 11.57
CA HIS A 247 9.67 -23.08 12.78
C HIS A 247 8.52 -24.10 12.73
N LEU A 248 7.90 -24.32 11.57
CA LEU A 248 6.87 -25.37 11.39
C LEU A 248 7.43 -26.77 11.66
N THR A 249 8.66 -27.08 11.24
CA THR A 249 9.28 -28.41 11.52
C THR A 249 9.53 -28.64 13.01
N ARG A 250 9.70 -27.57 13.78
CA ARG A 250 9.90 -27.59 15.25
C ARG A 250 8.60 -27.46 16.04
N ASN A 251 7.44 -27.38 15.37
CA ASN A 251 6.14 -27.08 15.97
C ASN A 251 6.09 -25.72 16.71
N GLU A 252 6.91 -24.76 16.30
CA GLU A 252 6.99 -23.42 16.88
C GLU A 252 6.00 -22.47 16.18
N PHE A 253 4.69 -22.76 16.25
CA PHE A 253 3.66 -22.08 15.44
C PHE A 253 3.59 -20.57 15.65
N SER A 254 3.77 -20.09 16.87
CA SER A 254 3.75 -18.64 17.15
C SER A 254 4.93 -17.92 16.51
N ARG A 255 6.11 -18.56 16.43
CA ARG A 255 7.28 -18.00 15.74
C ARG A 255 7.10 -18.07 14.23
N ALA A 256 6.59 -19.18 13.71
CA ALA A 256 6.23 -19.30 12.31
C ALA A 256 5.23 -18.20 11.89
N LEU A 257 4.26 -17.89 12.76
CA LEU A 257 3.28 -16.83 12.51
C LEU A 257 3.93 -15.46 12.44
N ALA A 258 4.83 -15.16 13.37
CA ALA A 258 5.57 -13.90 13.39
C ALA A 258 6.36 -13.67 12.09
N GLU A 259 6.99 -14.71 11.53
CA GLU A 259 7.71 -14.62 10.26
C GLU A 259 6.77 -14.28 9.08
N LEU A 260 5.58 -14.90 9.01
CA LEU A 260 4.61 -14.57 7.95
C LEU A 260 3.95 -13.20 8.13
N GLN A 261 3.78 -12.75 9.37
CA GLN A 261 3.30 -11.39 9.65
C GLN A 261 4.33 -10.36 9.20
N ALA A 262 5.62 -10.58 9.49
CA ALA A 262 6.70 -9.73 9.00
C ALA A 262 6.73 -9.67 7.47
N LEU A 263 6.66 -10.82 6.79
CA LEU A 263 6.58 -10.88 5.32
C LEU A 263 5.38 -10.08 4.77
N ARG A 264 4.20 -10.20 5.39
CA ARG A 264 3.01 -9.46 4.99
C ARG A 264 3.23 -7.96 5.12
N ASP A 265 3.80 -7.53 6.24
CA ASP A 265 4.00 -6.11 6.54
C ASP A 265 5.04 -5.49 5.56
N GLU A 266 6.09 -6.24 5.20
CA GLU A 266 7.03 -5.87 4.14
C GLU A 266 6.35 -5.74 2.77
N MET A 267 5.55 -6.74 2.38
CA MET A 267 4.82 -6.71 1.11
C MET A 267 3.79 -5.56 1.03
N GLN A 268 3.24 -5.11 2.16
CA GLN A 268 2.33 -3.96 2.22
C GLN A 268 3.06 -2.63 2.12
N ALA A 269 4.26 -2.52 2.71
CA ALA A 269 5.06 -1.30 2.69
C ALA A 269 5.58 -0.93 1.29
N GLU A 270 5.76 -1.90 0.39
CA GLU A 270 6.34 -1.68 -0.93
C GLU A 270 5.37 -1.18 -2.01
N VAL A 271 4.06 -1.30 -1.80
CA VAL A 271 3.03 -0.77 -2.72
C VAL A 271 2.98 0.77 -2.70
N LEU A 272 3.78 1.41 -1.85
CA LEU A 272 3.68 2.82 -1.45
C LEU A 272 4.58 3.81 -2.21
N THR A 273 5.32 3.39 -3.25
CA THR A 273 6.26 4.27 -3.94
C THR A 273 5.76 4.73 -5.31
N ASN A 274 5.40 6.02 -5.38
CA ASN A 274 5.06 6.79 -6.59
C ASN A 274 3.89 6.25 -7.42
N SER A 275 2.69 6.33 -6.86
CA SER A 275 1.49 5.82 -7.51
C SER A 275 1.08 6.65 -8.74
N GLU A 276 0.68 5.94 -9.80
CA GLU A 276 -0.10 6.47 -10.94
C GLU A 276 -1.22 7.42 -10.52
N ASN A 277 -1.82 7.13 -9.35
CA ASN A 277 -2.88 7.92 -8.76
C ASN A 277 -2.41 9.33 -8.42
N GLU A 278 -1.25 9.47 -7.78
CA GLU A 278 -0.67 10.77 -7.48
C GLU A 278 -0.36 11.56 -8.76
N PHE A 279 0.22 10.91 -9.77
CA PHE A 279 0.47 11.55 -11.07
C PHE A 279 -0.83 12.02 -11.74
N TYR A 280 -1.82 11.14 -11.87
CA TYR A 280 -3.13 11.46 -12.45
C TYR A 280 -3.78 12.63 -11.71
N LEU A 281 -3.80 12.60 -10.38
CA LEU A 281 -4.45 13.61 -9.56
C LEU A 281 -3.74 14.97 -9.65
N LYS A 282 -2.40 14.99 -9.61
CA LYS A 282 -1.61 16.21 -9.84
C LYS A 282 -1.83 16.75 -11.25
N PHE A 283 -1.86 15.89 -12.26
CA PHE A 283 -2.11 16.29 -13.63
C PHE A 283 -3.53 16.88 -13.81
N MET A 284 -4.56 16.25 -13.24
CA MET A 284 -5.93 16.71 -13.43
C MET A 284 -6.27 17.94 -12.58
N TYR A 285 -5.74 18.04 -11.36
CA TYR A 285 -6.21 18.99 -10.34
C TYR A 285 -5.13 19.91 -9.76
N GLY A 286 -3.84 19.64 -10.01
CA GLY A 286 -2.70 20.32 -9.37
C GLY A 286 -2.49 21.80 -9.70
N GLY A 287 -3.13 22.33 -10.76
CA GLY A 287 -3.09 23.77 -11.07
C GLY A 287 -1.96 24.19 -12.02
N LYS A 288 -1.14 25.19 -11.65
CA LYS A 288 -0.01 25.68 -12.49
C LYS A 288 1.16 24.69 -12.41
N GLY A 289 1.77 24.36 -13.55
CA GLY A 289 2.83 23.33 -13.66
C GLY A 289 2.39 22.03 -14.35
N ARG A 290 1.20 22.00 -14.98
CA ARG A 290 0.74 20.96 -15.91
C ARG A 290 1.33 21.17 -17.31
N ASP A 291 2.58 21.64 -17.36
CA ASP A 291 3.27 21.85 -18.61
C ASP A 291 3.84 20.54 -19.13
N ASP A 292 4.22 20.54 -20.41
CA ASP A 292 4.82 19.38 -21.05
C ASP A 292 6.07 18.89 -20.28
N ALA A 293 6.76 19.78 -19.56
CA ALA A 293 7.93 19.44 -18.74
C ALA A 293 7.59 18.60 -17.50
N PHE A 294 6.41 18.75 -16.88
CA PHE A 294 5.96 17.84 -15.81
C PHE A 294 5.69 16.44 -16.35
N VAL A 295 4.95 16.34 -17.45
CA VAL A 295 4.62 15.04 -18.05
C VAL A 295 5.87 14.37 -18.61
N GLN A 296 6.76 15.14 -19.24
CA GLN A 296 8.03 14.64 -19.77
C GLN A 296 8.89 14.02 -18.68
N ARG A 297 9.06 14.71 -17.54
CA ARG A 297 9.78 14.18 -16.37
C ARG A 297 9.20 12.87 -15.87
N TYR A 298 7.86 12.77 -15.77
CA TYR A 298 7.22 11.51 -15.37
C TYR A 298 7.46 10.39 -16.39
N THR A 299 7.34 10.68 -17.69
CA THR A 299 7.61 9.68 -18.74
C THR A 299 9.07 9.25 -18.80
N ASP A 300 10.02 10.15 -18.55
CA ASP A 300 11.45 9.83 -18.55
C ASP A 300 11.81 8.94 -17.37
N ASN A 301 11.28 9.22 -16.17
CA ASN A 301 11.43 8.36 -15.00
C ASN A 301 10.83 6.96 -15.24
N LEU A 302 9.66 6.88 -15.89
CA LEU A 302 9.05 5.60 -16.25
C LEU A 302 9.89 4.83 -17.27
N ARG A 303 10.47 5.49 -18.27
CA ARG A 303 11.37 4.86 -19.26
C ARG A 303 12.64 4.33 -18.62
N GLU A 304 13.23 5.06 -17.68
CA GLU A 304 14.38 4.61 -16.89
C GLU A 304 14.01 3.35 -16.09
N ALA A 305 12.88 3.39 -15.34
CA ALA A 305 12.40 2.24 -14.60
C ALA A 305 12.07 1.02 -15.50
N ILE A 306 11.52 1.23 -16.69
CA ILE A 306 11.27 0.16 -17.68
C ILE A 306 12.59 -0.43 -18.19
N SER A 307 13.63 0.38 -18.37
CA SER A 307 14.96 -0.11 -18.75
C SER A 307 15.51 -1.06 -17.68
N ASP A 308 15.30 -0.74 -16.40
CA ASP A 308 15.74 -1.58 -15.28
C ASP A 308 14.83 -2.80 -15.06
N TYR A 309 13.53 -2.67 -15.36
CA TYR A 309 12.50 -3.68 -15.10
C TYR A 309 11.54 -3.89 -16.30
N PRO A 310 12.03 -4.43 -17.42
CA PRO A 310 11.28 -4.45 -18.68
C PRO A 310 10.03 -5.33 -18.67
N ASP A 311 9.95 -6.33 -17.80
CA ASP A 311 8.82 -7.26 -17.71
C ASP A 311 7.69 -6.76 -16.79
N TYR A 312 7.85 -5.58 -16.17
CA TYR A 312 6.87 -5.03 -15.22
C TYR A 312 5.73 -4.34 -15.96
N ALA A 313 4.62 -5.05 -16.15
CA ALA A 313 3.47 -4.58 -16.93
C ALA A 313 2.90 -3.22 -16.45
N ASP A 314 2.94 -2.97 -15.14
CA ASP A 314 2.41 -1.72 -14.57
C ASP A 314 3.19 -0.49 -15.05
N LEU A 315 4.52 -0.60 -15.17
CA LEU A 315 5.35 0.52 -15.66
C LEU A 315 4.98 0.90 -17.09
N HIS A 316 4.75 -0.09 -17.96
CA HIS A 316 4.30 0.12 -19.33
C HIS A 316 2.88 0.70 -19.37
N ASN A 317 1.99 0.23 -18.50
CA ASN A 317 0.63 0.78 -18.38
C ASN A 317 0.66 2.26 -17.95
N HIS A 318 1.46 2.61 -16.94
CA HIS A 318 1.63 3.98 -16.49
C HIS A 318 2.20 4.87 -17.60
N LEU A 319 3.17 4.37 -18.38
CA LEU A 319 3.73 5.09 -19.51
C LEU A 319 2.68 5.31 -20.62
N GLY A 320 1.85 4.30 -20.90
CA GLY A 320 0.73 4.41 -21.82
C GLY A 320 -0.30 5.45 -21.38
N ILE A 321 -0.66 5.47 -20.09
CA ILE A 321 -1.57 6.48 -19.52
C ILE A 321 -0.96 7.88 -19.63
N ALA A 322 0.33 8.04 -19.34
CA ALA A 322 1.01 9.31 -19.47
C ALA A 322 1.00 9.83 -20.92
N TYR A 323 1.21 8.97 -21.92
CA TYR A 323 1.10 9.35 -23.33
C TYR A 323 -0.33 9.67 -23.76
N LEU A 324 -1.33 8.91 -23.30
CA LEU A 324 -2.74 9.24 -23.57
C LEU A 324 -3.12 10.61 -23.01
N ILE A 325 -2.55 10.97 -21.85
CA ILE A 325 -2.69 12.28 -21.26
C ILE A 325 -2.00 13.35 -22.13
N GLN A 326 -0.79 13.11 -22.66
CA GLN A 326 -0.10 14.02 -23.58
C GLN A 326 -0.89 14.26 -24.88
N CYS A 327 -1.47 13.22 -25.47
CA CYS A 327 -2.21 13.33 -26.74
C CYS A 327 -3.55 14.06 -26.65
N ARG A 328 -4.06 14.33 -25.44
CA ARG A 328 -5.35 15.04 -25.23
C ARG A 328 -5.20 16.57 -25.17
N ASN A 329 -3.96 17.08 -25.13
CA ASN A 329 -3.61 18.49 -25.28
C ASN A 329 -3.19 18.79 -26.72
#